data_AF-A0A1C5TXP9-F1
#
_entry.id   AF-A0A1C5TXP9-F1
#
_cell.length_a   1.000
_cell.length_b   1.000
_cell.length_c   1.000
_cell.angle_alpha   90.00
_cell.angle_beta   90.00
_cell.angle_gamma   90.00
#
_symmetry.space_group_name_H-M   'P 1'
#
loop_
_entity.id
_entity.type
_entity.pdbx_description
1 polymer ?
#
loop_
_entity_poly.entity_id
_entity_poly.type
_entity_poly.pdbx_seq_one_letter_code
_entity_poly.pdbx_strand_id
1 'polypeptide(L)'
;MAKKEEYKIKNQEFLKEMSAEEGVVQHPSGILYRVINSGDGKVSPVDRSIVSVHYRGTLINGREFDNSWKRNCPEALRLTDVIDGWRIALKLMHVGDRWMVYIPYNLGYGTRASGPIPGFSTLIFEIELLGIA
;
A
#
# COMPACT_ATOMS: atom_id res chain seq x y z
N MET A 1 -7.69 -11.61 24.15
CA MET A 1 -8.52 -11.89 22.96
C MET A 1 -9.35 -10.68 22.55
N ALA A 2 -10.09 -10.01 23.45
CA ALA A 2 -10.88 -8.81 23.14
C ALA A 2 -10.10 -7.69 22.43
N LYS A 3 -8.91 -7.29 22.93
CA LYS A 3 -8.10 -6.22 22.30
C LYS A 3 -7.69 -6.51 20.85
N LYS A 4 -7.49 -7.78 20.48
CA LYS A 4 -7.11 -8.17 19.10
C LYS A 4 -8.31 -8.06 18.16
N GLU A 5 -9.49 -8.46 18.64
CA GLU A 5 -10.72 -8.32 17.85
C GLU A 5 -11.12 -6.86 17.71
N GLU A 6 -11.05 -6.07 18.77
CA GLU A 6 -11.27 -4.61 18.71
C GLU A 6 -10.32 -3.95 17.69
N TYR A 7 -9.04 -4.33 17.71
CA TYR A 7 -8.08 -3.83 16.73
C TYR A 7 -8.46 -4.19 15.29
N LYS A 8 -8.84 -5.45 15.05
CA LYS A 8 -9.29 -5.92 13.74
C LYS A 8 -10.53 -5.15 13.26
N ILE A 9 -11.53 -4.98 14.13
CA ILE A 9 -12.76 -4.23 13.81
C ILE A 9 -12.41 -2.79 13.41
N LYS A 10 -11.60 -2.08 14.20
CA LYS A 10 -11.17 -0.71 13.88
C LYS A 10 -10.49 -0.60 12.51
N ASN A 11 -9.67 -1.59 12.15
CA ASN A 11 -9.00 -1.60 10.84
C ASN A 11 -9.96 -1.88 9.68
N GLN A 12 -11.00 -2.70 9.90
CA GLN A 12 -12.05 -2.96 8.92
C GLN A 12 -13.00 -1.77 8.76
N GLU A 13 -13.37 -1.11 9.86
CA GLU A 13 -14.18 0.12 9.86
C GLU A 13 -13.46 1.24 9.13
N PHE A 14 -12.17 1.45 9.41
CA PHE A 14 -11.35 2.43 8.70
C PHE A 14 -11.37 2.22 7.18
N LEU A 15 -11.24 0.98 6.70
CA LEU A 15 -11.35 0.69 5.27
C LEU A 15 -12.73 1.00 4.70
N LYS A 16 -13.79 0.68 5.46
CA LYS A 16 -15.16 0.99 5.06
C LYS A 16 -15.38 2.50 4.93
N GLU A 17 -14.88 3.29 5.88
CA GLU A 17 -14.90 4.75 5.85
C GLU A 17 -14.12 5.28 4.65
N MET A 18 -12.87 4.84 4.46
CA MET A 18 -12.05 5.24 3.33
C MET A 18 -12.70 4.92 1.98
N SER A 19 -13.40 3.80 1.88
CA SER A 19 -14.06 3.35 0.66
C SER A 19 -15.23 4.25 0.21
N ALA A 20 -15.75 5.08 1.12
CA ALA A 20 -16.81 6.04 0.88
C ALA A 20 -16.29 7.48 0.67
N GLU A 21 -14.99 7.72 0.87
CA GLU A 21 -14.41 9.04 0.64
C GLU A 21 -14.33 9.37 -0.86
N GLU A 22 -14.55 10.64 -1.18
CA GLU A 22 -14.39 11.15 -2.55
C GLU A 22 -12.94 10.94 -3.05
N GLY A 23 -12.83 10.55 -4.32
CA GLY A 23 -11.56 10.27 -4.98
C GLY A 23 -10.88 8.95 -4.57
N VAL A 24 -11.47 8.18 -3.65
CA VAL A 24 -11.01 6.81 -3.37
C VAL A 24 -11.68 5.83 -4.32
N VAL A 25 -10.87 5.00 -4.97
CA VAL A 25 -11.31 3.95 -5.88
C VAL A 25 -11.16 2.60 -5.19
N GLN A 26 -12.23 1.78 -5.26
CA GLN A 26 -12.20 0.40 -4.78
C GLN A 26 -11.81 -0.53 -5.92
N HIS A 27 -10.72 -1.28 -5.75
CA HIS A 27 -10.32 -2.29 -6.72
C HIS A 27 -11.01 -3.63 -6.41
N PRO A 28 -11.47 -4.41 -7.41
CA PRO A 28 -12.14 -5.70 -7.19
C PRO A 28 -11.35 -6.72 -6.35
N SER A 29 -10.01 -6.64 -6.36
CA SER A 29 -9.18 -7.50 -5.52
C SER A 29 -9.19 -7.15 -4.03
N GLY A 30 -9.74 -5.99 -3.64
CA GLY A 30 -9.93 -5.58 -2.25
C GLY A 30 -9.00 -4.49 -1.73
N ILE A 31 -8.06 -3.98 -2.52
CA ILE A 31 -7.34 -2.75 -2.17
C ILE A 31 -8.20 -1.52 -2.47
N LEU A 32 -7.93 -0.43 -1.75
CA LEU A 32 -8.42 0.90 -2.12
C LEU A 32 -7.24 1.77 -2.53
N TYR A 33 -7.45 2.73 -3.40
CA TYR A 33 -6.41 3.71 -3.72
C TYR A 33 -6.99 5.08 -4.09
N ARG A 34 -6.20 6.11 -3.91
CA ARG A 34 -6.47 7.49 -4.36
C ARG A 34 -5.26 7.97 -5.15
N VAL A 35 -5.49 8.46 -6.36
CA VAL A 35 -4.44 9.06 -7.19
C VAL A 35 -4.13 10.45 -6.64
N ILE A 36 -2.89 10.69 -6.21
CA ILE A 36 -2.40 12.00 -5.74
C ILE A 36 -1.82 12.78 -6.92
N ASN A 37 -1.01 12.09 -7.73
CA ASN A 37 -0.44 12.60 -8.96
C ASN A 37 -0.50 11.51 -10.03
N SER A 38 -0.84 11.90 -11.26
CA SER A 38 -0.74 11.04 -12.43
C SER A 38 0.54 11.35 -13.18
N GLY A 39 1.37 10.34 -13.41
CA GLY A 39 2.53 10.41 -14.28
C GLY A 39 2.16 10.43 -15.75
N ASP A 40 3.17 10.56 -16.60
CA ASP A 40 3.04 10.51 -18.06
C ASP A 40 3.43 9.15 -18.66
N GLY A 41 3.92 8.23 -17.81
CA GLY A 41 4.31 6.88 -18.18
C GLY A 41 3.20 6.11 -18.91
N LYS A 42 3.61 5.27 -19.87
CA LYS A 42 2.69 4.50 -20.74
C LYS A 42 2.67 3.00 -20.47
N VAL A 43 3.57 2.54 -19.62
CA VAL A 43 3.76 1.12 -19.32
C VAL A 43 3.60 0.91 -17.82
N SER A 44 2.81 -0.09 -17.46
CA SER A 44 2.70 -0.57 -16.09
C SER A 44 3.64 -1.75 -15.85
N PRO A 45 4.15 -1.92 -14.62
CA PRO A 45 4.90 -3.11 -14.20
C PRO A 45 4.15 -4.42 -14.47
N VAL A 46 4.89 -5.48 -14.76
CA VAL A 46 4.39 -6.87 -14.83
C VAL A 46 4.95 -7.71 -13.68
N ASP A 47 4.47 -8.93 -13.47
CA ASP A 47 4.78 -9.71 -12.27
C ASP A 47 6.29 -9.92 -12.00
N ARG A 48 7.13 -9.95 -13.04
CA ARG A 48 8.58 -10.11 -12.92
C ARG A 48 9.38 -8.81 -12.92
N SER A 49 8.71 -7.67 -13.12
CA SER A 49 9.35 -6.36 -13.14
C SER A 49 10.09 -6.06 -11.84
N ILE A 50 11.19 -5.34 -11.98
CA ILE A 50 11.83 -4.64 -10.88
C ILE A 50 11.43 -3.18 -11.00
N VAL A 51 10.93 -2.59 -9.92
CA VAL A 51 10.52 -1.19 -9.88
C VAL A 51 11.42 -0.39 -8.95
N SER A 52 11.60 0.88 -9.27
CA SER A 52 12.18 1.86 -8.36
C SER A 52 11.05 2.71 -7.80
N VAL A 53 10.96 2.81 -6.48
CA VAL A 53 9.88 3.53 -5.81
C VAL A 53 10.39 4.41 -4.68
N HIS A 54 9.66 5.50 -4.44
CA HIS A 54 9.60 6.06 -3.10
C HIS A 54 8.29 5.67 -2.43
N TYR A 55 8.32 5.50 -1.10
CA TYR A 55 7.13 5.20 -0.33
C TYR A 55 7.24 5.57 1.15
N ARG A 56 6.06 5.64 1.78
CA ARG A 56 5.87 5.78 3.22
C ARG A 56 4.73 4.88 3.66
N GLY A 57 4.99 3.99 4.60
CA GLY A 57 4.03 3.08 5.20
C GLY A 57 3.64 3.51 6.61
N THR A 58 2.33 3.64 6.86
CA THR A 58 1.76 3.95 8.18
C THR A 58 0.63 2.99 8.54
N LEU A 59 0.39 2.84 9.84
CA LEU A 59 -0.81 2.20 10.38
C LEU A 59 -1.96 3.22 10.44
N ILE A 60 -3.19 2.76 10.62
CA ILE A 60 -4.40 3.61 10.71
C ILE A 60 -4.34 4.68 11.82
N ASN A 61 -3.48 4.49 12.83
CA ASN A 61 -3.26 5.47 13.90
C ASN A 61 -2.17 6.51 13.56
N GLY A 62 -1.70 6.54 12.31
CA GLY A 62 -0.65 7.46 11.84
C GLY A 62 0.77 7.04 12.18
N ARG A 63 0.98 5.95 12.94
CA ARG A 63 2.34 5.47 13.25
C ARG A 63 3.02 4.98 11.98
N GLU A 64 4.10 5.66 11.62
CA GLU A 64 4.99 5.24 10.53
C GLU A 64 5.79 4.00 10.93
N PHE A 65 5.88 3.04 10.02
CA PHE A 65 6.71 1.84 10.20
C PHE A 65 7.82 1.73 9.16
N ASP A 66 7.70 2.41 8.01
CA ASP A 66 8.72 2.44 6.97
C ASP A 66 8.58 3.70 6.10
N ASN A 67 9.71 4.28 5.65
CA ASN A 67 9.73 5.51 4.85
C ASN A 67 11.06 5.66 4.09
N SER A 68 11.02 5.53 2.76
CA SER A 68 12.20 5.67 1.91
C SER A 68 12.67 7.12 1.76
N TRP A 69 11.76 8.10 1.81
CA TRP A 69 12.12 9.53 1.71
C TRP A 69 13.01 9.95 2.89
N LYS A 70 12.74 9.44 4.10
CA LYS A 70 13.63 9.68 5.26
C LYS A 70 15.02 9.09 5.10
N ARG A 71 15.17 8.05 4.27
CA ARG A 71 16.46 7.44 3.94
C ARG A 71 17.17 8.14 2.76
N ASN A 72 16.51 9.10 2.09
CA ASN A 72 16.99 9.76 0.86
C ASN A 72 17.44 8.76 -0.22
N CYS A 73 16.82 7.58 -0.28
CA CYS A 73 17.17 6.52 -1.21
C CYS A 73 15.90 5.81 -1.68
N PRO A 74 15.59 5.80 -2.99
CA PRO A 74 14.55 4.95 -3.55
C PRO A 74 14.84 3.48 -3.30
N GLU A 75 13.78 2.68 -3.21
CA GLU A 75 13.88 1.24 -3.03
C GLU A 75 13.70 0.52 -4.38
N ALA A 76 14.58 -0.43 -4.68
CA ALA A 76 14.44 -1.32 -5.82
C ALA A 76 13.75 -2.61 -5.39
N LEU A 77 12.54 -2.84 -5.89
CA LEU A 77 11.68 -3.95 -5.45
C LEU A 77 11.28 -4.82 -6.63
N ARG A 78 11.41 -6.14 -6.48
CA ARG A 78 10.80 -7.09 -7.39
C ARG A 78 9.34 -7.30 -7.01
N LEU A 79 8.43 -7.24 -7.98
CA LEU A 79 7.00 -7.40 -7.70
C LEU A 79 6.66 -8.76 -7.07
N THR A 80 7.42 -9.82 -7.29
CA THR A 80 7.16 -11.11 -6.64
C THR A 80 7.48 -11.15 -5.15
N ASP A 81 8.25 -10.17 -4.65
CA ASP A 81 8.85 -10.23 -3.31
C ASP A 81 8.15 -9.28 -2.33
N VAL A 82 7.10 -8.58 -2.78
CA VAL A 82 6.31 -7.63 -2.00
C VAL A 82 4.92 -8.20 -1.69
N ILE A 83 4.24 -7.62 -0.69
CA ILE A 83 2.88 -8.01 -0.30
C ILE A 83 1.89 -7.86 -1.47
N ASP A 84 0.86 -8.71 -1.52
CA ASP A 84 -0.06 -8.76 -2.66
C ASP A 84 -0.75 -7.43 -2.96
N GLY A 85 -1.07 -6.63 -1.94
CA GLY A 85 -1.65 -5.30 -2.13
C GLY A 85 -0.74 -4.35 -2.92
N TRP A 86 0.57 -4.42 -2.70
CA TRP A 86 1.56 -3.67 -3.49
C TRP A 86 1.62 -4.18 -4.93
N ARG A 87 1.59 -5.51 -5.13
CA ARG A 87 1.60 -6.13 -6.47
C ARG A 87 0.41 -5.67 -7.29
N ILE A 88 -0.77 -5.66 -6.68
CA ILE A 88 -2.00 -5.20 -7.33
C ILE A 88 -1.88 -3.72 -7.67
N ALA A 89 -1.50 -2.86 -6.70
CA ALA A 89 -1.42 -1.42 -6.92
C ALA A 89 -0.39 -1.05 -8.00
N LEU A 90 0.84 -1.56 -7.89
CA LEU A 90 1.92 -1.23 -8.81
C LEU A 90 1.60 -1.62 -10.26
N LYS A 91 0.91 -2.74 -10.49
CA LYS A 91 0.48 -3.18 -11.84
C LYS A 91 -0.59 -2.27 -12.47
N LEU A 92 -1.22 -1.40 -11.68
CA LEU A 92 -2.17 -0.39 -12.15
C LEU A 92 -1.53 1.00 -12.32
N MET A 93 -0.35 1.20 -11.73
CA MET A 93 0.40 2.44 -11.79
C MET A 93 1.27 2.52 -13.06
N HIS A 94 1.65 3.74 -13.40
CA HIS A 94 2.63 4.09 -14.41
C HIS A 94 3.77 4.89 -13.78
N VAL A 95 4.92 4.93 -14.46
CA VAL A 95 6.04 5.78 -14.02
C VAL A 95 5.58 7.25 -13.90
N GLY A 96 5.92 7.87 -12.77
CA GLY A 96 5.50 9.21 -12.36
C GLY A 96 4.22 9.25 -11.50
N ASP A 97 3.48 8.15 -11.40
CA ASP A 97 2.30 8.09 -10.54
C ASP A 97 2.69 8.18 -9.06
N ARG A 98 1.90 8.95 -8.30
CA ARG A 98 1.94 8.98 -6.84
C ARG A 98 0.56 8.71 -6.27
N TRP A 99 0.41 7.61 -5.53
CA TRP A 99 -0.89 7.15 -5.03
C TRP A 99 -0.86 7.00 -3.50
N MET A 100 -2.01 7.23 -2.87
CA MET A 100 -2.31 6.62 -1.57
C MET A 100 -2.94 5.25 -1.83
N VAL A 101 -2.47 4.22 -1.16
CA VAL A 101 -2.97 2.84 -1.26
C VAL A 101 -3.31 2.32 0.13
N TYR A 102 -4.52 1.80 0.28
CA TYR A 102 -5.03 1.24 1.52
C TYR A 102 -5.20 -0.26 1.36
N ILE A 103 -4.46 -1.02 2.15
CA ILE A 103 -4.29 -2.47 1.96
C ILE A 103 -4.90 -3.19 3.15
N PRO A 104 -5.94 -4.03 2.96
CA PRO A 104 -6.47 -4.84 4.04
C PRO A 104 -5.46 -5.91 4.47
N TYR A 105 -5.56 -6.36 5.72
CA TYR A 105 -4.58 -7.25 6.33
C TYR A 105 -4.32 -8.53 5.51
N ASN A 106 -5.34 -9.07 4.84
CA ASN A 106 -5.24 -10.30 4.04
C ASN A 106 -4.43 -10.11 2.75
N LEU A 107 -4.23 -8.87 2.30
CA LEU A 107 -3.33 -8.51 1.18
C LEU A 107 -2.03 -7.84 1.68
N GLY A 108 -1.86 -7.75 3.01
CA GLY A 108 -0.66 -7.26 3.69
C GLY A 108 0.02 -8.40 4.45
N TYR A 109 0.24 -8.22 5.76
CA TYR A 109 0.96 -9.18 6.61
C TYR A 109 0.07 -10.21 7.34
N GLY A 110 -1.23 -10.22 7.07
CA GLY A 110 -2.14 -11.25 7.56
C GLY A 110 -2.55 -11.10 9.03
N THR A 111 -2.77 -12.25 9.69
CA THR A 111 -3.37 -12.34 11.04
C THR A 111 -2.35 -12.35 12.17
N ARG A 112 -1.05 -12.39 11.83
CA ARG A 112 0.09 -12.42 12.74
C ARG A 112 0.85 -11.09 12.65
N ALA A 113 1.59 -10.76 13.71
CA ALA A 113 2.44 -9.58 13.69
C ALA A 113 3.66 -9.81 12.78
N SER A 114 4.14 -8.72 12.16
CA SER A 114 5.35 -8.67 11.35
C SER A 114 6.17 -7.46 11.78
N GLY A 115 7.27 -7.70 12.51
CA GLY A 115 8.08 -6.62 13.09
C GLY A 115 7.22 -5.63 13.89
N PRO A 116 7.21 -4.33 13.53
CA PRO A 116 6.42 -3.30 14.23
C PRO A 116 4.93 -3.31 13.88
N ILE A 117 4.47 -4.15 12.95
CA ILE A 117 3.10 -4.19 12.40
C ILE A 117 2.29 -5.26 13.12
N PRO A 118 1.21 -4.91 13.85
CA PRO A 118 0.31 -5.89 14.46
C PRO A 118 -0.41 -6.77 13.43
N GLY A 119 -0.83 -7.97 13.83
CA GLY A 119 -1.72 -8.78 12.99
C GLY A 119 -3.10 -8.10 12.82
N PHE A 120 -3.74 -8.31 11.67
CA PHE A 120 -4.98 -7.64 11.25
C PHE A 120 -4.85 -6.15 10.94
N SER A 121 -3.64 -5.62 10.76
CA SER A 121 -3.43 -4.22 10.37
C SER A 121 -3.89 -3.97 8.94
N THR A 122 -4.67 -2.91 8.75
CA THR A 122 -4.76 -2.19 7.49
C THR A 122 -3.49 -1.35 7.35
N LEU A 123 -2.85 -1.43 6.18
CA LEU A 123 -1.65 -0.67 5.85
C LEU A 123 -2.01 0.49 4.95
N ILE A 124 -1.45 1.65 5.22
CA ILE A 124 -1.61 2.84 4.40
C ILE A 124 -0.24 3.14 3.80
N PHE A 125 -0.17 3.15 2.48
CA PHE A 125 1.05 3.49 1.76
C PHE A 125 0.82 4.71 0.90
N GLU A 126 1.73 5.67 1.02
CA GLU A 126 1.98 6.62 -0.05
C GLU A 126 3.08 6.03 -0.92
N ILE A 127 2.86 5.88 -2.23
CA ILE A 127 3.79 5.26 -3.17
C ILE A 127 3.98 6.18 -4.36
N GLU A 128 5.23 6.41 -4.76
CA GLU A 128 5.62 7.10 -5.98
C GLU A 128 6.44 6.14 -6.85
N LEU A 129 5.97 5.84 -8.06
CA LEU A 129 6.64 4.93 -8.99
C LEU A 129 7.62 5.71 -9.87
N LEU A 130 8.92 5.50 -9.66
CA LEU A 130 9.98 6.26 -10.33
C LEU A 130 10.50 5.60 -11.61
N GLY A 131 10.37 4.27 -11.71
CA GLY A 131 10.89 3.55 -12.87
C GLY A 131 10.58 2.06 -12.86
N ILE A 132 10.76 1.44 -14.03
CA ILE A 132 10.60 0.00 -14.27
C ILE A 132 11.87 -0.46 -15.01
N ALA A 133 12.48 -1.54 -14.55
CA ALA A 133 13.65 -2.18 -15.17
C ALA A 133 13.28 -3.52 -15.82
#